data_AF-A0A9D8IZT2-F1
#
_entry.id   AF-A0A9D8IZT2-F1
#
_cell.length_a   1.000
_cell.length_b   1.000
_cell.length_c   1.000
_cell.angle_alpha   90.00
_cell.angle_beta   90.00
_cell.angle_gamma   90.00
#
_symmetry.space_group_name_H-M   'P 1'
#
loop_
_entity.id
_entity.type
_entity.pdbx_description
1 polymer ?
#
loop_
_entity_poly.entity_id
_entity_poly.type
_entity_poly.pdbx_seq_one_letter_code
_entity_poly.pdbx_strand_id
1 'polypeptide(L)'
;MKNNFLRAPLQNRPVLKVSLLLALILLSLWIATFFPKIVIAVIISVLVSFVLRPFVKFFEFRWGMRRVVAIPIVFVLTGGLFAVVAVKVVPFLVDRVRGLYDRFSQFPFESRLHQLASDFAEDIPFVDPKALAEKIQSLLTTATQSVGGLLEDLVPLLIALAIVPFLTFFILYEGDRGLKKL
;
A
#
# COMPACT_ATOMS: atom_id res chain seq x y z
N MET A 1 68.05 0.92 1.78
CA MET A 1 67.03 0.62 2.81
C MET A 1 65.68 1.06 2.28
N LYS A 2 64.70 0.13 2.22
CA LYS A 2 63.24 0.33 2.31
C LYS A 2 62.62 1.44 1.43
N ASN A 3 61.80 1.13 0.42
CA ASN A 3 60.38 0.86 0.66
C ASN A 3 59.74 0.17 -0.57
N ASN A 4 59.51 -1.14 -0.47
CA ASN A 4 58.80 -1.97 -1.44
C ASN A 4 57.50 -2.52 -0.83
N PHE A 5 56.65 -1.66 -0.24
CA PHE A 5 55.53 -2.10 0.60
C PHE A 5 54.13 -1.63 0.18
N LEU A 6 53.92 -1.11 -1.03
CA LEU A 6 52.57 -0.69 -1.47
C LEU A 6 52.18 -1.23 -2.85
N ARG A 7 52.39 -2.53 -3.07
CA ARG A 7 51.65 -3.25 -4.11
C ARG A 7 50.71 -4.23 -3.43
N ALA A 8 49.56 -3.72 -2.99
CA ALA A 8 48.42 -4.59 -2.70
C ALA A 8 48.12 -5.37 -3.99
N PRO A 9 48.03 -6.71 -3.94
CA PRO A 9 47.74 -7.48 -5.13
C PRO A 9 46.28 -7.21 -5.53
N LEU A 10 46.08 -6.34 -6.52
CA LEU A 10 44.82 -6.20 -7.27
C LEU A 10 44.57 -7.44 -8.16
N GLN A 11 44.77 -8.63 -7.59
CA GLN A 11 44.77 -9.92 -8.28
C GLN A 11 43.58 -10.78 -7.88
N ASN A 12 42.52 -10.20 -7.31
CA ASN A 12 41.25 -10.89 -7.05
C ASN A 12 40.10 -10.18 -7.77
N ARG A 13 40.10 -10.22 -9.11
CA ARG A 13 39.00 -9.73 -9.95
C ARG A 13 37.60 -10.22 -9.54
N PRO A 14 37.38 -11.47 -9.06
CA PRO A 14 36.06 -11.87 -8.58
C PRO A 14 35.69 -11.21 -7.24
N VAL A 15 36.63 -11.10 -6.29
CA VAL A 15 36.35 -10.52 -4.96
C VAL A 15 36.10 -9.02 -5.07
N LEU A 16 36.81 -8.33 -5.97
CA LEU A 16 36.59 -6.90 -6.23
C LEU A 16 35.22 -6.67 -6.90
N LYS A 17 34.79 -7.55 -7.82
CA LYS A 17 33.44 -7.50 -8.40
C LYS A 17 32.35 -7.75 -7.36
N VAL A 18 32.52 -8.76 -6.49
CA VAL A 18 31.55 -9.07 -5.44
C VAL A 18 31.45 -7.94 -4.42
N SER A 19 32.59 -7.39 -3.98
CA SER A 19 32.64 -6.21 -3.10
C SER A 19 31.93 -5.01 -3.72
N LEU A 20 32.15 -4.75 -5.01
CA LEU A 20 31.53 -3.63 -5.72
C LEU A 20 30.01 -3.83 -5.88
N LEU A 21 29.54 -5.06 -6.17
CA LEU A 21 28.11 -5.39 -6.18
C LEU A 21 27.48 -5.25 -4.79
N LEU A 22 28.16 -5.70 -3.73
CA LEU A 22 27.68 -5.56 -2.36
C LEU A 22 27.56 -4.08 -1.96
N ALA A 23 28.58 -3.28 -2.29
CA ALA A 23 28.57 -1.85 -2.05
C ALA A 23 27.44 -1.16 -2.83
N LEU A 24 27.20 -1.55 -4.08
CA LEU A 24 26.09 -1.04 -4.89
C LEU A 24 24.72 -1.37 -4.26
N ILE A 25 24.53 -2.60 -3.79
CA ILE A 25 23.29 -3.05 -3.14
C ILE A 25 23.08 -2.27 -1.84
N LEU A 26 24.11 -2.16 -1.00
CA LEU A 26 24.03 -1.42 0.26
C LEU A 26 23.76 0.07 0.03
N LEU A 27 24.40 0.67 -0.97
CA LEU A 27 24.16 2.06 -1.35
C LEU A 27 22.72 2.25 -1.84
N SER A 28 22.22 1.33 -2.68
CA SER A 28 20.83 1.35 -3.15
C SER A 28 19.83 1.22 -2.00
N LEU A 29 20.09 0.35 -1.02
CA LEU A 29 19.26 0.20 0.19
C LEU A 29 19.31 1.46 1.06
N TRP A 30 20.48 2.09 1.19
CA TRP A 30 20.62 3.32 1.94
C TRP A 30 19.88 4.49 1.28
N ILE A 31 19.92 4.61 -0.04
CA ILE A 31 19.14 5.63 -0.77
C ILE A 31 17.63 5.36 -0.66
N ALA A 32 17.23 4.10 -0.65
CA ALA A 32 15.82 3.71 -0.53
C ALA A 32 15.17 4.20 0.77
N THR A 33 15.92 4.37 1.87
CA THR A 33 15.36 4.89 3.13
C THR A 33 14.98 6.37 3.05
N PHE A 34 15.58 7.14 2.13
CA PHE A 34 15.22 8.55 1.92
C PHE A 34 13.88 8.73 1.19
N PHE A 35 13.44 7.73 0.42
CA PHE A 35 12.24 7.82 -0.41
C PHE A 35 11.28 6.64 -0.19
N PRO A 36 10.73 6.47 1.04
CA PRO A 36 9.89 5.33 1.37
C PRO A 36 8.65 5.23 0.47
N LYS A 37 8.07 6.37 0.04
CA LYS A 37 6.92 6.39 -0.88
C LYS A 37 7.26 5.78 -2.25
N ILE A 38 8.46 6.00 -2.77
CA ILE A 38 8.91 5.42 -4.04
C ILE A 38 9.11 3.92 -3.89
N VAL A 39 9.72 3.47 -2.80
CA VAL A 39 9.92 2.04 -2.51
C VAL A 39 8.58 1.32 -2.44
N ILE A 40 7.61 1.89 -1.73
CA ILE A 40 6.24 1.35 -1.66
C ILE A 40 5.62 1.30 -3.06
N ALA A 41 5.74 2.36 -3.86
CA ALA A 41 5.22 2.38 -5.23
C ALA A 41 5.84 1.28 -6.10
N VAL A 42 7.15 1.02 -5.98
CA VAL A 42 7.82 -0.08 -6.69
C VAL A 42 7.28 -1.44 -6.25
N ILE A 43 7.15 -1.68 -4.94
CA ILE A 43 6.60 -2.95 -4.41
C ILE A 43 5.18 -3.17 -4.93
N ILE A 44 4.31 -2.16 -4.83
CA ILE A 44 2.94 -2.21 -5.33
C ILE A 44 2.95 -2.51 -6.83
N SER A 45 3.81 -1.85 -7.60
CA SER A 45 3.89 -2.06 -9.05
C SER A 45 4.30 -3.48 -9.42
N VAL A 46 5.22 -4.09 -8.67
CA VAL A 46 5.61 -5.50 -8.84
C VAL A 46 4.42 -6.42 -8.57
N LEU A 47 3.70 -6.20 -7.46
CA LEU A 47 2.53 -7.00 -7.10
C LEU A 47 1.41 -6.87 -8.14
N VAL A 48 1.08 -5.64 -8.54
CA VAL A 48 0.06 -5.38 -9.57
C VAL A 48 0.49 -6.01 -10.90
N SER A 49 1.75 -5.87 -11.29
CA SER A 49 2.29 -6.50 -12.50
C SER A 49 2.11 -8.03 -12.48
N PHE A 50 2.37 -8.66 -11.34
CA PHE A 50 2.17 -10.09 -11.17
C PHE A 50 0.70 -10.49 -11.36
N VAL A 51 -0.23 -9.73 -10.79
CA VAL A 51 -1.68 -9.95 -10.94
C VAL A 51 -2.14 -9.70 -12.38
N LEU A 52 -1.66 -8.65 -13.05
CA LEU A 52 -2.07 -8.28 -14.41
C LEU A 52 -1.46 -9.17 -15.49
N ARG A 53 -0.32 -9.81 -15.23
CA ARG A 53 0.38 -10.69 -16.17
C ARG A 53 -0.51 -11.76 -16.83
N PRO A 54 -1.28 -12.60 -16.12
CA PRO A 54 -2.16 -13.58 -16.75
C PRO A 54 -3.21 -12.93 -17.66
N PHE A 55 -3.77 -11.78 -17.25
CA PHE A 55 -4.75 -11.06 -18.06
C PHE A 55 -4.11 -10.49 -19.34
N VAL A 56 -2.91 -9.91 -19.24
CA VAL A 56 -2.19 -9.43 -20.44
C VAL A 56 -1.85 -10.56 -21.40
N LYS A 57 -1.40 -11.71 -20.90
CA LYS A 57 -1.14 -12.89 -21.74
C LYS A 57 -2.41 -13.43 -22.40
N PHE A 58 -3.54 -13.40 -21.69
CA PHE A 58 -4.83 -13.79 -22.24
C PHE A 58 -5.21 -12.91 -23.44
N PHE A 59 -5.06 -11.58 -23.31
CA PHE A 59 -5.35 -10.65 -24.41
C PHE A 59 -4.34 -10.77 -25.57
N GLU A 60 -3.06 -10.97 -25.27
CA GLU A 60 -2.02 -11.18 -26.28
C GLU A 60 -2.31 -12.44 -27.12
N PHE A 61 -2.62 -13.56 -26.48
CA PHE A 61 -2.86 -14.83 -27.18
C PHE A 61 -4.22 -14.88 -27.88
N ARG A 62 -5.29 -14.40 -27.23
CA ARG A 62 -6.66 -14.53 -27.75
C ARG A 62 -6.97 -13.56 -28.89
N TRP A 63 -6.39 -12.36 -28.85
CA TRP A 63 -6.62 -11.30 -29.84
C TRP A 63 -5.39 -11.01 -30.72
N GLY A 64 -4.25 -11.65 -30.50
CA GLY A 64 -3.03 -11.42 -31.28
C GLY A 64 -2.45 -10.00 -31.12
N MET A 65 -2.81 -9.31 -30.03
CA MET A 65 -2.45 -7.92 -29.82
C MET A 65 -0.96 -7.75 -29.45
N ARG A 66 -0.35 -6.66 -29.95
CA ARG A 66 0.98 -6.24 -29.49
C ARG A 66 0.91 -5.90 -28.00
N ARG A 67 1.88 -6.39 -27.24
CA ARG A 67 1.94 -6.21 -25.78
C ARG A 67 1.85 -4.76 -25.31
N VAL A 68 2.45 -3.83 -26.06
CA VAL A 68 2.41 -2.38 -25.80
C VAL A 68 0.97 -1.87 -25.75
N VAL A 69 0.05 -2.48 -26.50
CA VAL A 69 -1.37 -2.14 -26.55
C VAL A 69 -2.18 -2.98 -25.55
N ALA A 70 -1.84 -4.26 -25.37
CA ALA A 70 -2.54 -5.14 -24.44
C ALA A 70 -2.42 -4.69 -22.97
N ILE A 71 -1.23 -4.21 -22.55
CA ILE A 71 -1.01 -3.75 -21.16
C ILE A 71 -1.95 -2.61 -20.76
N PRO A 72 -1.99 -1.46 -21.45
CA PRO A 72 -2.86 -0.35 -21.05
C PRO A 72 -4.35 -0.73 -21.15
N ILE A 73 -4.76 -1.54 -22.12
CA ILE A 73 -6.13 -2.03 -22.21
C ILE A 73 -6.51 -2.84 -20.97
N VAL A 74 -5.68 -3.81 -20.60
CA VAL A 74 -5.92 -4.62 -19.41
C VAL A 74 -5.92 -3.74 -18.16
N PHE A 75 -4.98 -2.80 -18.05
CA PHE A 75 -4.91 -1.89 -16.91
C PHE A 75 -6.20 -1.07 -16.73
N VAL A 76 -6.73 -0.50 -17.83
CA VAL A 76 -7.98 0.26 -17.80
C VAL A 76 -9.19 -0.64 -17.53
N LEU A 77 -9.24 -1.84 -18.12
CA LEU A 77 -10.35 -2.76 -17.90
C LEU A 77 -10.39 -3.29 -16.46
N THR A 78 -9.27 -3.77 -15.93
CA THR A 78 -9.21 -4.29 -14.56
C THR A 78 -9.32 -3.16 -13.56
N GLY A 79 -8.58 -2.07 -13.74
CA GLY A 79 -8.61 -0.91 -12.86
C GLY A 79 -9.99 -0.24 -12.84
N GLY A 80 -10.61 -0.08 -14.01
CA GLY A 80 -11.97 0.44 -14.14
C GLY A 80 -12.99 -0.47 -13.47
N LEU A 81 -12.87 -1.80 -13.61
CA LEU A 81 -13.73 -2.75 -12.91
C LEU A 81 -13.60 -2.62 -11.39
N PHE A 82 -12.38 -2.55 -10.86
CA PHE A 82 -12.15 -2.33 -9.43
C PHE A 82 -12.70 -0.98 -8.96
N ALA A 83 -12.54 0.08 -9.74
CA ALA A 83 -13.08 1.40 -9.41
C ALA A 83 -14.61 1.39 -9.32
N VAL A 84 -15.29 0.78 -10.30
CA VAL A 84 -16.75 0.65 -10.29
C VAL A 84 -17.23 -0.17 -9.09
N VAL A 85 -16.54 -1.27 -8.78
CA VAL A 85 -16.84 -2.10 -7.61
C VAL A 85 -16.64 -1.28 -6.33
N ALA A 86 -15.53 -0.55 -6.20
CA ALA A 86 -15.26 0.28 -5.03
C ALA A 86 -16.33 1.37 -4.84
N VAL A 87 -16.67 2.11 -5.88
CA VAL A 87 -17.68 3.19 -5.83
C VAL A 87 -19.06 2.67 -5.43
N LYS A 88 -19.40 1.41 -5.71
CA LYS A 88 -20.69 0.82 -5.29
C LYS A 88 -20.64 0.12 -3.94
N VAL A 89 -19.57 -0.64 -3.67
CA VAL A 89 -19.45 -1.49 -2.48
C VAL A 89 -19.04 -0.67 -1.27
N VAL A 90 -18.13 0.30 -1.40
CA VAL A 90 -17.68 1.14 -0.29
C VAL A 90 -18.84 1.91 0.36
N PRO A 91 -19.66 2.70 -0.37
CA PRO A 91 -20.77 3.41 0.28
C PRO A 91 -21.78 2.44 0.88
N PHE A 92 -22.08 1.33 0.20
CA PHE A 92 -22.96 0.30 0.76
C PHE A 92 -22.46 -0.23 2.11
N LEU A 93 -21.16 -0.53 2.23
CA LEU A 93 -20.56 -0.97 3.50
C LEU A 93 -20.59 0.15 4.55
N VAL A 94 -20.27 1.39 4.16
CA VAL A 94 -20.28 2.55 5.05
C VAL A 94 -21.69 2.80 5.58
N ASP A 95 -22.72 2.76 4.74
CA ASP A 95 -24.11 2.96 5.13
C ASP A 95 -24.60 1.85 6.05
N ARG A 96 -24.13 0.61 5.86
CA ARG A 96 -24.44 -0.51 6.76
C ARG A 96 -23.79 -0.34 8.13
N VAL A 97 -22.52 0.07 8.17
CA VAL A 97 -21.79 0.35 9.42
C VAL A 97 -22.40 1.56 10.13
N ARG A 98 -22.78 2.61 9.40
CA ARG A 98 -23.50 3.78 9.94
C ARG A 98 -24.87 3.40 10.48
N GLY A 99 -25.64 2.57 9.77
CA GLY A 99 -26.93 2.09 10.26
C GLY A 99 -26.83 1.20 11.50
N LEU A 100 -25.73 0.45 11.65
CA LEU A 100 -25.40 -0.23 12.91
C LEU A 100 -25.04 0.80 13.99
N TYR A 101 -24.16 1.75 13.69
CA TYR A 101 -23.77 2.82 14.61
C TYR A 101 -24.97 3.62 15.12
N ASP A 102 -25.89 4.03 14.24
CA ASP A 102 -27.09 4.79 14.62
C ASP A 102 -28.03 3.98 15.52
N ARG A 103 -28.14 2.66 15.29
CA ARG A 103 -28.91 1.77 16.17
C ARG A 103 -28.22 1.55 17.51
N PHE A 104 -26.90 1.54 17.54
CA PHE A 104 -26.12 1.48 18.78
C PHE A 104 -26.12 2.82 19.52
N SER A 105 -26.10 3.97 18.84
CA SER A 105 -26.09 5.30 19.46
C SER A 105 -27.47 5.73 19.98
N GLN A 106 -28.55 5.28 19.32
CA GLN A 106 -29.93 5.44 19.81
C GLN A 106 -30.31 4.42 20.88
N PHE A 107 -29.50 3.38 21.06
CA PHE A 107 -29.64 2.53 22.23
C PHE A 107 -29.26 3.37 23.45
N PRO A 108 -30.05 3.40 24.54
CA PRO A 108 -29.76 4.23 25.71
C PRO A 108 -28.58 3.64 26.49
N PHE A 109 -27.39 3.60 25.89
CA PHE A 109 -26.20 3.10 26.53
C PHE A 109 -25.89 3.96 27.75
N GLU A 110 -26.08 5.28 27.73
CA GLU A 110 -25.83 6.10 28.94
C GLU A 110 -26.72 5.72 30.12
N SER A 111 -28.03 5.51 29.91
CA SER A 111 -28.95 5.19 31.01
C SER A 111 -28.93 3.71 31.40
N ARG A 112 -28.73 2.79 30.45
CA ARG A 112 -28.54 1.36 30.72
C ARG A 112 -27.14 1.05 31.24
N LEU A 113 -26.07 1.71 30.79
CA LEU A 113 -24.75 1.65 31.44
C LEU A 113 -24.76 2.37 32.76
N HIS A 114 -25.54 3.44 32.99
CA HIS A 114 -25.62 3.98 34.35
C HIS A 114 -26.35 3.04 35.30
N GLN A 115 -27.40 2.34 34.84
CA GLN A 115 -28.08 1.30 35.62
C GLN A 115 -27.21 0.04 35.80
N LEU A 116 -26.55 -0.45 34.74
CA LEU A 116 -25.60 -1.54 34.87
C LEU A 116 -24.40 -1.11 35.70
N ALA A 117 -23.84 0.08 35.52
CA ALA A 117 -22.71 0.55 36.32
C ALA A 117 -23.13 0.81 37.77
N SER A 118 -24.37 1.18 38.09
CA SER A 118 -24.83 1.22 39.48
C SER A 118 -24.97 -0.18 40.07
N ASP A 119 -25.46 -1.14 39.29
CA ASP A 119 -25.63 -2.54 39.71
C ASP A 119 -24.29 -3.31 39.75
N PHE A 120 -23.30 -2.93 38.93
CA PHE A 120 -21.97 -3.54 38.83
C PHE A 120 -20.89 -2.78 39.62
N ALA A 121 -21.10 -1.51 39.99
CA ALA A 121 -20.20 -0.77 40.89
C ALA A 121 -20.27 -1.26 42.35
N GLU A 122 -21.28 -2.06 42.70
CA GLU A 122 -21.25 -2.86 43.92
C GLU A 122 -20.19 -3.97 43.87
N ASP A 123 -19.77 -4.45 42.67
CA ASP A 123 -18.90 -5.63 42.54
C ASP A 123 -17.54 -5.38 41.85
N ILE A 124 -17.38 -4.39 40.95
CA ILE A 124 -16.09 -4.13 40.27
C ILE A 124 -15.80 -2.62 40.08
N PRO A 125 -14.87 -2.02 40.85
CA PRO A 125 -14.65 -0.57 40.89
C PRO A 125 -13.73 0.00 39.78
N PHE A 126 -13.46 -0.72 38.69
CA PHE A 126 -12.33 -0.41 37.80
C PHE A 126 -12.64 0.05 36.37
N VAL A 127 -13.91 0.27 36.00
CA VAL A 127 -14.26 0.73 34.64
C VAL A 127 -15.06 2.02 34.69
N ASP A 128 -14.42 3.13 34.32
CA ASP A 128 -15.06 4.45 34.24
C ASP A 128 -15.83 4.61 32.91
N PRO A 129 -17.17 4.66 32.92
CA PRO A 129 -17.99 4.74 31.71
C PRO A 129 -17.72 6.00 30.88
N LYS A 130 -17.29 7.09 31.54
CA LYS A 130 -16.99 8.37 30.88
C LYS A 130 -15.79 8.27 29.95
N ALA A 131 -14.75 7.54 30.36
CA ALA A 131 -13.56 7.32 29.55
C ALA A 131 -13.86 6.52 28.27
N LEU A 132 -14.85 5.62 28.32
CA LEU A 132 -15.31 4.85 27.17
C LEU A 132 -16.09 5.71 26.16
N ALA A 133 -16.98 6.57 26.65
CA ALA A 133 -17.74 7.49 25.82
C ALA A 133 -16.82 8.50 25.10
N GLU A 134 -15.87 9.12 25.82
CA GLU A 134 -14.89 10.05 25.26
C GLU A 134 -13.99 9.39 24.20
N LYS A 135 -13.63 8.12 24.39
CA LYS A 135 -12.81 7.36 23.43
C LYS A 135 -13.58 7.04 22.15
N ILE A 136 -14.89 6.82 22.23
CA ILE A 136 -15.74 6.62 21.04
C ILE A 136 -15.92 7.95 20.30
N GLN A 137 -16.13 9.04 21.04
CA GLN A 137 -16.32 10.36 20.45
C GLN A 137 -15.06 10.88 19.75
N SER A 138 -13.88 10.64 20.34
CA SER A 138 -12.59 10.97 19.71
C SER A 138 -12.29 10.17 18.44
N LEU A 139 -12.71 8.90 18.35
CA LEU A 139 -12.59 8.12 17.12
C LEU A 139 -13.50 8.66 16.00
N LEU A 140 -14.70 9.14 16.35
CA LEU A 140 -15.63 9.74 15.39
C LEU A 140 -15.20 11.13 14.90
N THR A 141 -14.68 11.97 15.79
CA THR A 141 -14.16 13.29 15.41
C THR A 141 -12.89 13.17 14.56
N THR A 142 -12.04 12.19 14.83
CA THR A 142 -10.87 11.89 13.99
C THR A 142 -11.30 11.42 12.59
N ALA A 143 -12.33 10.57 12.49
CA ALA A 143 -12.87 10.11 11.21
C ALA A 143 -13.50 11.24 10.38
N THR A 144 -14.11 12.24 11.01
CA THR A 144 -14.72 13.40 10.32
C THR A 144 -13.70 14.48 9.95
N GLN A 145 -12.69 14.74 10.80
CA GLN A 145 -11.58 15.65 10.47
C GLN A 145 -10.70 15.13 9.33
N SER A 146 -10.62 13.81 9.16
CA SER A 146 -9.93 13.15 8.03
C SER A 146 -10.51 13.51 6.66
N VAL A 147 -11.76 14.01 6.60
CA VAL A 147 -12.40 14.46 5.35
C VAL A 147 -11.87 15.84 4.90
N GLY A 148 -11.44 16.69 5.84
CA GLY A 148 -10.85 18.00 5.55
C GLY A 148 -9.39 17.93 5.06
N GLY A 149 -8.63 16.93 5.50
CA GLY A 149 -7.24 16.68 5.09
C GLY A 149 -7.09 16.09 3.68
N LEU A 150 -8.20 15.71 3.03
CA LEU A 150 -8.17 15.06 1.72
C LEU A 150 -7.46 15.91 0.64
N LEU A 151 -7.47 17.24 0.76
CA LEU A 151 -6.83 18.11 -0.22
C LEU A 151 -5.30 18.11 -0.14
N GLU A 152 -4.72 17.95 1.05
CA GLU A 152 -3.26 17.88 1.24
C GLU A 152 -2.71 16.50 0.83
N ASP A 153 -3.51 15.45 0.98
CA ASP A 153 -3.17 14.09 0.55
C ASP A 153 -3.38 13.83 -0.95
N LEU A 154 -4.09 14.71 -1.67
CA LEU A 154 -4.31 14.56 -3.11
C LEU A 154 -3.02 14.61 -3.91
N VAL A 155 -2.09 15.52 -3.60
CA VAL A 155 -0.86 15.68 -4.40
C VAL A 155 0.01 14.40 -4.33
N PRO A 156 0.36 13.87 -3.14
CA PRO A 156 1.06 12.60 -3.04
C PRO A 156 0.30 11.43 -3.68
N LEU A 157 -1.02 11.40 -3.55
CA LEU A 157 -1.86 10.36 -4.15
C LEU A 157 -1.81 10.40 -5.68
N LEU A 158 -1.92 11.58 -6.29
CA LEU A 158 -1.84 11.76 -7.74
C LEU A 158 -0.47 11.37 -8.28
N ILE A 159 0.60 11.72 -7.57
CA ILE A 159 1.96 11.30 -7.91
C ILE A 159 2.07 9.77 -7.86
N ALA A 160 1.58 9.13 -6.81
CA ALA A 160 1.59 7.67 -6.69
C ALA A 160 0.73 7.00 -7.78
N LEU A 161 -0.45 7.56 -8.06
CA LEU A 161 -1.37 7.10 -9.08
C LEU A 161 -0.79 7.23 -10.50
N ALA A 162 0.15 8.12 -10.73
CA ALA A 162 0.89 8.22 -11.99
C ALA A 162 2.09 7.24 -12.05
N ILE A 163 2.88 7.17 -10.96
CA ILE A 163 4.12 6.36 -10.92
C ILE A 163 3.82 4.86 -10.96
N VAL A 164 2.85 4.39 -10.16
CA VAL A 164 2.54 2.96 -10.04
C VAL A 164 2.14 2.33 -11.39
N PRO A 165 1.18 2.86 -12.18
CA PRO A 165 0.86 2.32 -13.50
C PRO A 165 2.06 2.35 -14.43
N PHE A 166 2.88 3.40 -14.39
CA PHE A 166 4.05 3.53 -15.25
C PHE A 166 5.09 2.45 -14.95
N LEU A 167 5.44 2.25 -13.67
CA LEU A 167 6.33 1.18 -13.24
C LEU A 167 5.76 -0.20 -13.54
N THR A 168 4.46 -0.40 -13.30
CA THR A 168 3.77 -1.65 -13.60
C THR A 168 3.87 -1.96 -15.10
N PHE A 169 3.63 -0.97 -15.97
CA PHE A 169 3.75 -1.09 -17.41
C PHE A 169 5.16 -1.52 -17.82
N PHE A 170 6.18 -0.86 -17.29
CA PHE A 170 7.58 -1.18 -17.56
C PHE A 170 7.91 -2.60 -17.11
N ILE A 171 7.63 -2.97 -15.86
CA ILE A 171 7.86 -4.33 -15.34
C ILE A 171 7.17 -5.37 -16.23
N LEU A 172 5.94 -5.10 -16.67
CA LEU A 172 5.19 -6.02 -17.49
C LEU A 172 5.76 -6.11 -18.91
N TYR A 173 6.21 -5.00 -19.50
CA TYR A 173 6.80 -4.96 -20.83
C TYR A 173 8.20 -5.61 -20.87
N GLU A 174 9.10 -5.24 -19.96
CA GLU A 174 10.46 -5.79 -19.85
C GLU A 174 10.51 -7.23 -19.28
N GLY A 175 9.66 -7.56 -18.30
CA GLY A 175 9.80 -8.76 -17.46
C GLY A 175 9.68 -10.11 -18.15
N ASP A 176 9.23 -10.18 -19.41
CA ASP A 176 9.26 -11.41 -20.22
C ASP A 176 10.33 -11.38 -21.32
N ARG A 177 10.89 -10.20 -21.64
CA ARG A 177 12.04 -10.08 -22.54
C ARG A 177 13.31 -10.61 -21.89
N GLY A 178 13.44 -10.45 -20.56
CA GLY A 178 14.54 -11.02 -19.77
C GLY A 178 14.48 -12.55 -19.67
N LEU A 179 13.27 -13.12 -19.56
CA LEU A 179 13.09 -14.59 -19.45
C LEU A 179 13.21 -15.33 -20.79
N LYS A 180 12.92 -14.68 -21.93
CA LYS A 180 13.09 -15.28 -23.28
C LYS A 180 14.54 -15.33 -23.78
N LYS A 181 15.48 -14.68 -23.08
CA LYS A 181 16.91 -14.61 -23.46
C LYS A 181 17.83 -15.46 -22.55
N LEU A 182 17.26 -16.22 -21.63
CA LEU A 182 17.90 -17.28 -20.87
C LEU A 182 17.47 -18.63 -21.46
#